data_AF-A0A534NKH2-F1
#
_entry.id   AF-A0A534NKH2-F1
#
_cell.length_a   1.000
_cell.length_b   1.000
_cell.length_c   1.000
_cell.angle_alpha   90.00
_cell.angle_beta   90.00
_cell.angle_gamma   90.00
#
_symmetry.space_group_name_H-M   'P 1'
#
loop_
_entity.id
_entity.type
_entity.pdbx_description
1 polymer ?
#
loop_
_entity_poly.entity_id
_entity_poly.type
_entity_poly.pdbx_seq_one_letter_code
_entity_poly.pdbx_strand_id
1 'polypeptide(L)'
;MAVDAAIVLGGGGGTLSEVGLLLRDGKPVVALDRTGGAAQLVGGHQLGRVRVLLAHGAEEAVRLVLEKIRDKHPEKAMDIEK
;
A
#
# COMPACT_ATOMS: atom_id res chain seq x y z
N MET A 1 0.69 -8.12 -10.23
CA MET A 1 -0.13 -9.01 -9.38
C MET A 1 -1.61 -8.67 -9.54
N ALA A 2 -2.51 -9.63 -9.34
CA ALA A 2 -3.96 -9.46 -9.49
C ALA A 2 -4.59 -8.80 -8.23
N VAL A 3 -4.15 -7.58 -7.90
CA VAL A 3 -4.70 -6.76 -6.81
C VAL A 3 -4.78 -5.30 -7.25
N ASP A 4 -5.66 -4.52 -6.61
CA ASP A 4 -5.74 -3.07 -6.84
C ASP A 4 -4.72 -2.29 -6.00
N ALA A 5 -4.43 -2.76 -4.79
CA ALA A 5 -3.46 -2.20 -3.85
C ALA A 5 -3.11 -3.23 -2.75
N ALA A 6 -2.20 -2.90 -1.83
CA ALA A 6 -1.85 -3.76 -0.70
C ALA A 6 -1.63 -2.98 0.60
N ILE A 7 -1.95 -3.64 1.72
CA ILE A 7 -1.55 -3.25 3.07
C ILE A 7 -0.54 -4.27 3.58
N VAL A 8 0.61 -3.80 4.09
CA VAL A 8 1.70 -4.65 4.57
C VAL A 8 1.73 -4.64 6.10
N LEU A 9 1.73 -5.83 6.70
CA LEU A 9 1.84 -6.03 8.15
C LEU A 9 3.03 -6.96 8.44
N GLY A 10 4.01 -6.47 9.21
CA GLY A 10 5.20 -7.24 9.56
C GLY A 10 5.96 -7.72 8.34
N GLY A 11 6.19 -9.03 8.28
CA GLY A 11 6.70 -9.72 7.10
C GLY A 11 8.23 -9.85 7.04
N GLY A 12 8.68 -10.81 6.23
CA GLY A 12 10.09 -11.12 6.01
C GLY A 12 10.53 -10.85 4.56
N GLY A 13 11.59 -11.54 4.11
CA GLY A 13 12.13 -11.36 2.74
C GLY A 13 11.13 -11.63 1.62
N GLY A 14 10.19 -12.57 1.82
CA GLY A 14 9.10 -12.81 0.88
C GLY A 14 8.16 -11.61 0.73
N THR A 15 7.70 -11.06 1.86
CA THR A 15 6.87 -9.84 1.89
C THR A 15 7.58 -8.65 1.26
N LEU A 16 8.88 -8.47 1.54
CA LEU A 16 9.67 -7.40 0.92
C LEU A 16 9.74 -7.56 -0.61
N SER A 17 9.85 -8.79 -1.10
CA SER A 17 9.85 -9.09 -2.53
C SER A 17 8.50 -8.77 -3.18
N GLU A 18 7.38 -9.09 -2.52
CA GLU A 18 6.04 -8.70 -2.96
C GLU A 18 5.84 -7.19 -2.99
N VAL A 19 6.33 -6.45 -1.98
CA VAL A 19 6.33 -4.99 -1.98
C VAL A 19 7.06 -4.44 -3.21
N GLY A 20 8.24 -4.99 -3.54
CA GLY A 20 8.96 -4.60 -4.75
C GLY A 20 8.17 -4.85 -6.04
N LEU A 21 7.52 -6.01 -6.15
CA LEU A 21 6.67 -6.35 -7.31
C LEU A 21 5.44 -5.44 -7.42
N LEU A 22 4.79 -5.11 -6.31
CA LEU A 22 3.66 -4.17 -6.27
C LEU A 22 4.08 -2.79 -6.78
N LEU A 23 5.19 -2.26 -6.26
CA LEU A 23 5.69 -0.94 -6.65
C LEU A 23 6.10 -0.91 -8.13
N ARG A 24 6.74 -1.98 -8.63
CA ARG A 24 7.06 -2.15 -10.06
C ARG A 24 5.79 -2.11 -10.93
N ASP A 25 4.74 -2.80 -10.49
CA ASP A 25 3.45 -2.83 -11.20
C ASP A 25 2.61 -1.55 -10.94
N GLY A 26 3.17 -0.57 -10.23
CA GLY A 26 2.53 0.70 -9.89
C GLY A 26 1.34 0.55 -8.93
N LYS A 27 1.24 -0.54 -8.18
CA LYS A 27 0.15 -0.75 -7.22
C LYS A 27 0.44 0.04 -5.93
N PRO A 28 -0.54 0.77 -5.39
CA PRO A 28 -0.37 1.46 -4.11
C PRO A 28 -0.04 0.47 -2.99
N VAL A 29 0.92 0.84 -2.14
CA VAL A 29 1.33 0.06 -0.98
C VAL A 29 1.28 0.94 0.26
N VAL A 30 0.58 0.47 1.29
CA VAL A 30 0.53 1.08 2.62
C VAL A 30 1.15 0.12 3.63
N ALA A 31 2.17 0.55 4.36
CA ALA A 31 2.72 -0.21 5.47
C ALA A 31 2.03 0.19 6.78
N LEU A 32 1.63 -0.81 7.57
CA LEU A 32 1.11 -0.58 8.91
C LEU A 32 2.26 -0.52 9.92
N ASP A 33 2.42 0.64 10.53
CA ASP A 33 3.46 0.93 11.50
C ASP A 33 3.40 0.00 12.73
N ARG A 34 4.53 -0.14 13.43
CA ARG A 34 4.70 -0.94 14.65
C ARG A 34 4.37 -2.44 14.51
N THR A 35 4.28 -2.95 13.28
CA THR A 35 4.12 -4.40 13.01
C THR A 35 5.46 -5.11 12.77
N GLY A 36 6.57 -4.37 12.72
CA GLY A 36 7.92 -4.90 12.52
C GLY A 36 8.24 -5.28 11.06
N GLY A 37 9.35 -5.99 10.86
CA GLY A 37 9.67 -6.66 9.60
C GLY A 37 9.74 -5.75 8.37
N ALA A 38 9.30 -6.26 7.23
CA ALA A 38 9.27 -5.54 5.95
C ALA A 38 8.41 -4.27 6.02
N ALA A 39 7.27 -4.30 6.71
CA ALA A 39 6.40 -3.13 6.89
C ALA A 39 7.16 -1.97 7.54
N GLN A 40 7.91 -2.24 8.62
CA GLN A 40 8.70 -1.21 9.28
C GLN A 40 9.93 -0.77 8.46
N LEU A 41 10.51 -1.68 7.68
CA LEU A 41 11.67 -1.37 6.83
C LEU A 41 11.33 -0.40 5.70
N VAL A 42 10.15 -0.53 5.09
CA VAL A 42 9.80 0.23 3.87
C VAL A 42 8.79 1.36 4.13
N GLY A 43 8.05 1.33 5.24
CA GLY A 43 6.98 2.28 5.52
C GLY A 43 7.46 3.73 5.54
N GLY A 44 6.80 4.60 4.78
CA GLY A 44 7.13 6.03 4.70
C GLY A 44 8.33 6.38 3.81
N HIS A 45 9.11 5.38 3.40
CA HIS A 45 10.30 5.55 2.58
C HIS A 45 9.98 5.67 1.08
N GLN A 46 10.87 6.38 0.39
CA GLN A 46 10.88 6.51 -1.06
C GLN A 46 11.77 5.40 -1.65
N LEU A 47 11.20 4.56 -2.52
CA LEU A 47 11.91 3.50 -3.22
C LEU A 47 11.92 3.82 -4.72
N GLY A 48 13.02 4.45 -5.16
CA GLY A 48 13.12 5.00 -6.51
C GLY A 48 12.11 6.12 -6.73
N ARG A 49 11.20 5.95 -7.71
CA ARG A 49 10.15 6.94 -8.03
C ARG A 49 8.85 6.74 -7.27
N VAL A 50 8.72 5.67 -6.49
CA VAL A 50 7.47 5.31 -5.81
C VAL A 50 7.66 5.38 -4.29
N ARG A 51 6.64 5.89 -3.59
CA ARG A 51 6.61 5.96 -2.13
C ARG A 51 5.75 4.86 -1.54
N VAL A 52 6.23 4.21 -0.49
CA VAL A 52 5.38 3.37 0.37
C VAL A 52 4.72 4.28 1.41
N LEU A 53 3.40 4.28 1.47
CA LEU A 53 2.64 5.06 2.45
C LEU A 53 2.77 4.42 3.83
N LEU A 54 2.71 5.22 4.88
CA LEU A 54 2.74 4.75 6.27
C LEU A 54 1.39 5.03 6.92
N ALA A 55 0.83 4.04 7.60
CA ALA A 55 -0.37 4.18 8.43
C ALA A 55 -0.05 3.76 9.87
N HIS A 56 -0.65 4.42 10.85
CA HIS A 56 -0.44 4.18 12.28
C HIS A 56 -1.56 3.37 12.93
N GLY A 57 -2.56 2.96 12.15
CA GLY A 57 -3.68 2.11 12.55
C GLY A 57 -4.40 1.48 11.36
N ALA A 58 -5.20 0.44 11.62
CA ALA A 58 -5.90 -0.31 10.58
C ALA A 58 -6.88 0.56 9.77
N GLU A 59 -7.63 1.43 10.45
CA GLU A 59 -8.57 2.36 9.80
C GLU A 59 -7.86 3.30 8.81
N GLU A 60 -6.74 3.88 9.24
CA GLU A 60 -5.93 4.74 8.38
C GLU A 60 -5.34 3.97 7.19
N ALA A 61 -4.87 2.74 7.41
CA ALA A 61 -4.33 1.91 6.35
C ALA A 61 -5.37 1.64 5.24
N VAL A 62 -6.59 1.30 5.65
CA VAL A 62 -7.71 1.10 4.73
C VAL A 62 -8.06 2.39 4.00
N ARG A 63 -8.20 3.52 4.72
CA ARG A 63 -8.51 4.83 4.12
C ARG A 63 -7.50 5.21 3.03
N LEU A 64 -6.19 5.11 3.33
CA LEU A 64 -5.12 5.48 2.40
C LEU A 64 -5.11 4.60 1.14
N VAL A 65 -5.36 3.29 1.29
CA VAL A 65 -5.48 2.39 0.14
C VAL A 65 -6.67 2.79 -0.75
N LEU A 66 -7.84 3.02 -0.16
CA LEU A 66 -9.04 3.39 -0.91
C LEU A 66 -8.91 4.74 -1.62
N GLU A 67 -8.30 5.73 -0.98
CA GLU A 67 -7.93 7.00 -1.61
C GLU A 67 -7.03 6.79 -2.84
N LYS A 68 -5.98 5.99 -2.72
CA LYS A 68 -5.06 5.75 -3.84
C LYS A 68 -5.66 4.94 -4.97
N ILE A 69 -6.58 4.03 -4.69
CA ILE A 69 -7.34 3.31 -5.72
C ILE A 69 -8.21 4.31 -6.49
N ARG A 70 -8.93 5.21 -5.79
CA ARG A 70 -9.75 6.26 -6.43
C ARG A 70 -8.92 7.23 -7.26
N ASP A 71 -7.77 7.68 -6.75
CA ASP A 71 -6.86 8.57 -7.49
C ASP A 71 -6.40 7.96 -8.83
N LYS A 72 -6.22 6.63 -8.87
CA LYS A 72 -5.82 5.89 -10.07
C LYS A 72 -6.97 5.57 -11.01
N HIS A 73 -8.19 5.49 -10.48
CA HIS A 73 -9.41 5.09 -11.18
C HIS A 73 -10.55 6.05 -10.86
N PRO A 74 -10.48 7.31 -11.31
CA PRO A 74 -11.52 8.29 -11.04
C PRO A 74 -12.91 7.85 -11.54
N GLU A 75 -12.96 6.99 -12.56
CA GLU A 75 -14.18 6.40 -13.09
C GLU A 75 -14.90 5.45 -12.12
N LYS A 76 -14.17 4.80 -11.20
CA LYS A 76 -14.74 3.84 -10.23
C LYS A 76 -15.19 4.50 -8.93
N ALA A 77 -14.83 5.75 -8.69
CA ALA A 77 -15.21 6.48 -7.48
C ALA A 77 -16.72 6.79 -7.40
N MET A 78 -17.40 6.81 -8.55
CA MET A 78 -18.83 7.11 -8.66
C MET A 78 -19.76 5.93 -8.32
N ASP A 79 -19.22 4.72 -8.20
CA ASP A 79 -20.02 3.50 -8.01
C ASP A 79 -20.15 3.05 -6.54
N ILE A 80 -19.48 3.74 -5.61
CA ILE A 80 -19.45 3.38 -4.18
C ILE A 80 -20.54 4.12 -3.36
N GLU A 81 -21.24 5.07 -3.98
CA GLU A 81 -22.33 5.84 -3.37
C GLU A 81 -23.74 5.34 -3.76
N LYS A 82 -23.85 4.13 -4.34
CA LYS A 82 -25.13 3.44 -4.60
C LYS A 82 -25.31 2.24 -3.69
#